data_AF-A0A4P5X9K7-F1
#
_entry.id   AF-A0A4P5X9K7-F1
#
_cell.length_a   1.000
_cell.length_b   1.000
_cell.length_c   1.000
_cell.angle_alpha   90.00
_cell.angle_beta   90.00
_cell.angle_gamma   90.00
#
_symmetry.space_group_name_H-M   'P 1'
#
loop_
_entity.id
_entity.type
_entity.pdbx_description
1 polymer ?
#
loop_
_entity_poly.entity_id
_entity_poly.type
_entity_poly.pdbx_seq_one_letter_code
_entity_poly.pdbx_strand_id
1 'polypeptide(L)'
;MTYLRPLTAAEYTYTTRGVVTGLPGRGTLYVQVHHEAIADFVNKAGEKVGMKEMIMDMPNATPDVKVDALAIGDKVSMTFEVRYKSDPRMVITKMEKLDGGTVLDLKAVDQMR
;
A
#
# COMPACT_ATOMS: atom_id res chain seq x y z
N MET A 1 -3.80 -11.69 5.59
CA MET A 1 -4.18 -10.87 4.43
C MET A 1 -5.55 -11.34 3.99
N THR A 2 -6.47 -10.43 3.68
CA THR A 2 -7.75 -10.81 3.07
C THR A 2 -7.69 -10.55 1.58
N TYR A 3 -7.96 -11.59 0.78
CA TYR A 3 -8.07 -11.47 -0.68
C TYR A 3 -9.54 -11.36 -1.08
N LEU A 4 -9.90 -10.28 -1.75
CA LEU A 4 -11.29 -10.01 -2.13
C LEU A 4 -11.39 -9.21 -3.41
N ARG A 5 -12.50 -9.36 -4.12
CA ARG A 5 -12.87 -8.51 -5.24
C ARG A 5 -13.91 -7.50 -4.73
N PRO A 6 -13.57 -6.20 -4.64
CA PRO A 6 -14.52 -5.21 -4.15
C PRO A 6 -15.73 -5.12 -5.08
N LEU A 7 -16.93 -5.13 -4.51
CA LEU A 7 -18.18 -5.08 -5.29
C LEU A 7 -18.56 -3.65 -5.70
N THR A 8 -18.05 -2.65 -4.99
CA THR A 8 -18.29 -1.24 -5.30
C THR A 8 -17.12 -0.62 -6.03
N ALA A 9 -17.42 0.34 -6.91
CA ALA A 9 -16.40 1.17 -7.53
C ALA A 9 -15.54 1.88 -6.46
N ALA A 10 -14.27 2.08 -6.78
CA ALA A 10 -13.39 2.92 -5.99
C ALA A 10 -13.78 4.40 -6.15
N GLU A 11 -13.66 5.19 -5.09
CA GLU A 11 -13.78 6.65 -5.19
C GLU A 11 -12.46 7.26 -5.66
N TYR A 12 -11.33 6.67 -5.25
CA TYR A 12 -10.00 7.09 -5.65
C TYR A 12 -9.08 5.90 -5.85
N THR A 13 -8.11 6.06 -6.76
CA THR A 13 -7.07 5.09 -7.04
C THR A 13 -5.74 5.81 -7.03
N TYR A 14 -4.77 5.26 -6.29
CA TYR A 14 -3.44 5.84 -6.15
C TYR A 14 -2.39 4.81 -6.53
N THR A 15 -1.35 5.27 -7.22
CA THR A 15 -0.13 4.50 -7.44
C THR A 15 1.01 5.20 -6.72
N THR A 16 1.71 4.49 -5.86
CA THR A 16 2.87 4.98 -5.13
C THR A 16 3.96 3.92 -5.12
N ARG A 17 5.20 4.33 -4.91
CA ARG A 17 6.33 3.41 -4.70
C ARG A 17 6.64 3.34 -3.22
N GLY A 18 7.28 2.27 -2.79
CA GLY A 18 7.64 2.12 -1.39
C GLY A 18 8.54 0.93 -1.13
N VAL A 19 8.83 0.71 0.14
CA VAL A 19 9.56 -0.47 0.64
C VAL A 19 8.62 -1.31 1.49
N VAL A 20 8.58 -2.61 1.24
CA VAL A 20 7.88 -3.57 2.10
C VAL A 20 8.60 -3.63 3.45
N THR A 21 7.92 -3.24 4.53
CA THR A 21 8.46 -3.30 5.89
C THR A 21 7.91 -4.48 6.70
N GLY A 22 6.83 -5.11 6.22
CA GLY A 22 6.19 -6.22 6.90
C GLY A 22 5.33 -7.04 5.94
N LEU A 23 5.25 -8.34 6.20
CA LEU A 23 4.48 -9.29 5.40
C LEU A 23 3.48 -10.07 6.27
N PRO A 24 2.37 -10.55 5.69
CA PRO A 24 1.48 -11.47 6.35
C PRO A 24 2.22 -12.75 6.78
N GLY A 25 1.97 -13.23 8.00
CA GLY A 25 2.65 -14.39 8.56
C GLY A 25 2.03 -14.84 9.88
N ARG A 26 2.82 -15.50 10.74
CA ARG A 26 2.36 -15.87 12.09
C ARG A 26 2.22 -14.61 12.96
N GLY A 27 1.02 -14.04 12.99
CA GLY A 27 0.64 -12.89 13.85
C GLY A 27 0.34 -11.61 13.07
N THR A 28 0.98 -11.40 11.92
CA THR A 28 0.69 -10.25 11.05
C THR A 28 -0.31 -10.64 9.97
N LEU A 29 -1.43 -9.91 9.88
CA LEU A 29 -2.50 -10.22 8.94
C LEU A 29 -2.52 -9.30 7.70
N TYR A 30 -1.52 -8.44 7.53
CA TYR A 30 -1.48 -7.40 6.51
C TYR A 30 -0.06 -7.23 5.94
N VAL A 31 0.04 -6.60 4.77
CA VAL A 31 1.32 -6.11 4.25
C VAL A 31 1.56 -4.72 4.85
N GLN A 32 2.80 -4.41 5.21
CA GLN A 32 3.20 -3.06 5.57
C GLN A 32 4.11 -2.50 4.48
N VAL A 33 3.79 -1.29 4.02
CA VAL A 33 4.61 -0.58 3.01
C VAL A 33 4.94 0.81 3.55
N HIS A 34 6.23 1.14 3.61
CA HIS A 34 6.68 2.53 3.75
C HIS A 34 6.63 3.17 2.36
N HIS A 35 5.56 3.92 2.08
CA HIS A 35 5.33 4.48 0.74
C HIS A 35 5.83 5.93 0.63
N GLU A 36 6.17 6.35 -0.59
CA GLU A 36 6.50 7.73 -0.93
C GLU A 36 5.31 8.65 -0.73
N ALA A 37 5.56 9.96 -0.57
CA ALA A 37 4.48 10.94 -0.45
C ALA A 37 3.51 10.90 -1.64
N ILE A 38 2.22 10.91 -1.36
CA ILE A 38 1.12 10.91 -2.35
C ILE A 38 0.52 12.32 -2.37
N ALA A 39 1.07 13.21 -3.19
CA ALA A 39 0.72 14.64 -3.17
C ALA A 39 -0.75 14.93 -3.50
N ASP A 40 -1.42 14.03 -4.21
CA ASP A 40 -2.80 14.13 -4.68
C ASP A 40 -3.80 13.32 -3.86
N PHE A 41 -3.38 12.77 -2.71
CA PHE A 41 -4.28 12.04 -1.83
C PHE A 41 -5.48 12.91 -1.42
N VAL A 42 -6.67 12.33 -1.56
CA VAL A 42 -7.96 12.97 -1.29
C VAL A 42 -8.56 12.34 -0.06
N ASN A 43 -8.95 13.13 0.93
CA ASN A 43 -9.55 12.65 2.18
C ASN A 43 -11.03 12.24 2.01
N LYS A 44 -11.67 11.79 3.09
CA LYS A 44 -13.10 11.41 3.09
C LYS A 44 -14.06 12.57 2.76
N ALA A 45 -13.65 13.81 2.98
CA ALA A 45 -14.44 14.99 2.62
C ALA A 45 -14.33 15.36 1.13
N GLY A 46 -13.49 14.65 0.36
CA GLY A 46 -13.25 14.97 -1.05
C GLY A 46 -12.17 16.05 -1.26
N GLU A 47 -11.45 16.44 -0.20
CA GLU A 47 -10.41 17.46 -0.26
C GLU A 47 -9.05 16.84 -0.53
N LYS A 48 -8.32 17.42 -1.49
CA LYS A 48 -6.92 17.06 -1.75
C LYS A 48 -6.04 17.60 -0.63
N VAL A 49 -5.58 16.71 0.23
CA VAL A 49 -4.73 17.02 1.40
C VAL A 49 -3.31 16.50 1.24
N GLY A 50 -3.08 15.62 0.26
CA GLY A 50 -1.85 14.88 0.13
C GLY A 50 -1.65 13.90 1.29
N MET A 51 -0.64 13.05 1.15
CA MET A 51 -0.22 12.13 2.20
C MET A 51 1.29 12.14 2.24
N LYS A 52 1.87 12.42 3.40
CA LYS A 52 3.31 12.30 3.60
C LYS A 52 3.71 10.83 3.50
N GLU A 53 4.98 10.57 3.27
CA GLU A 53 5.51 9.22 3.45
C GLU A 53 5.16 8.69 4.85
N MET A 54 4.75 7.43 4.92
CA MET A 54 4.45 6.74 6.17
C MET A 54 4.41 5.23 5.95
N ILE A 55 4.54 4.46 7.03
CA ILE A 55 4.26 3.03 7.02
C ILE A 55 2.74 2.85 7.07
N MET A 56 2.19 2.18 6.07
CA MET A 56 0.77 1.90 5.97
C MET A 56 0.49 0.41 6.07
N ASP A 57 -0.45 0.05 6.94
CA ASP A 57 -0.97 -1.31 7.06
C ASP A 57 -2.04 -1.54 5.97
N MET A 58 -1.79 -2.52 5.11
CA MET A 58 -2.65 -2.88 3.99
C MET A 58 -3.24 -4.28 4.22
N PRO A 59 -4.43 -4.40 4.83
CA PRO A 59 -5.03 -5.70 5.17
C PRO A 59 -5.71 -6.41 4.00
N ASN A 60 -6.04 -5.68 2.94
CA ASN A 60 -6.83 -6.21 1.83
C ASN A 60 -6.12 -6.06 0.49
N ALA A 61 -6.23 -7.08 -0.35
CA ALA A 61 -5.77 -7.06 -1.73
C ALA A 61 -6.73 -7.82 -2.65
N THR A 62 -6.63 -7.57 -3.95
CA THR A 62 -7.27 -8.42 -4.95
C THR A 62 -6.54 -9.75 -5.08
N PRO A 63 -7.22 -10.84 -5.51
CA PRO A 63 -6.57 -12.15 -5.70
C PRO A 63 -5.39 -12.16 -6.69
N ASP A 64 -5.27 -11.13 -7.54
CA ASP A 64 -4.22 -11.02 -8.54
C ASP A 64 -2.90 -10.46 -7.96
N VAL A 65 -2.94 -9.93 -6.73
CA VAL A 65 -1.77 -9.41 -6.04
C VAL A 65 -1.01 -10.55 -5.37
N LYS A 66 0.25 -10.77 -5.78
CA LYS A 66 1.11 -11.86 -5.30
C LYS A 66 2.03 -11.40 -4.17
N VAL A 67 1.48 -11.27 -2.97
CA VAL A 67 2.26 -10.86 -1.78
C VAL A 67 3.34 -11.89 -1.42
N ASP A 68 3.06 -13.19 -1.62
CA ASP A 68 3.95 -14.28 -1.21
C ASP A 68 5.28 -14.32 -1.99
N ALA A 69 5.37 -13.57 -3.10
CA ALA A 69 6.59 -13.43 -3.90
C ALA A 69 7.49 -12.27 -3.43
N LEU A 70 7.09 -11.53 -2.39
CA LEU A 70 7.80 -10.38 -1.86
C LEU A 70 8.58 -10.76 -0.59
N ALA A 71 9.62 -9.99 -0.32
CA ALA A 71 10.38 -10.03 0.93
C ALA A 71 10.37 -8.66 1.62
N ILE A 72 10.60 -8.65 2.94
CA ILE A 72 10.90 -7.41 3.66
C ILE A 72 12.15 -6.76 3.04
N GLY A 73 12.08 -5.45 2.80
CA GLY A 73 13.11 -4.68 2.12
C GLY A 73 12.91 -4.58 0.60
N ASP A 74 11.98 -5.34 0.02
CA ASP A 74 11.68 -5.21 -1.41
C ASP A 74 11.08 -3.84 -1.73
N LYS A 75 11.63 -3.20 -2.77
CA LYS A 75 11.07 -2.00 -3.35
C LYS A 75 9.91 -2.41 -4.25
N VAL A 76 8.78 -1.74 -4.11
CA VAL A 76 7.56 -2.07 -4.86
C VAL A 76 6.89 -0.84 -5.44
N SER A 77 6.22 -1.00 -6.58
CA SER A 77 5.16 -0.12 -7.05
C SER A 77 3.84 -0.73 -6.59
N MET A 78 3.02 0.06 -5.90
CA MET A 78 1.75 -0.36 -5.34
C MET A 78 0.63 0.53 -5.88
N THR A 79 -0.39 -0.08 -6.47
CA THR A 79 -1.67 0.57 -6.76
C THR A 79 -2.69 0.11 -5.75
N PHE A 80 -3.34 1.07 -5.10
CA PHE A 80 -4.43 0.81 -4.17
C PHE A 80 -5.61 1.73 -4.41
N GLU A 81 -6.77 1.23 -4.03
CA GLU A 81 -8.05 1.92 -4.17
C GLU A 81 -8.58 2.31 -2.80
N VAL A 82 -9.29 3.44 -2.75
CA VAL A 82 -9.95 3.97 -1.56
C VAL A 82 -11.45 4.07 -1.80
N ARG A 83 -12.23 3.56 -0.83
CA ARG A 83 -13.69 3.55 -0.78
C ARG A 83 -14.14 4.06 0.60
N TYR A 84 -14.36 5.34 0.74
CA TYR A 84 -14.81 5.95 1.99
C TYR A 84 -16.24 5.58 2.39
N LYS A 85 -17.05 5.12 1.43
CA LYS A 85 -18.46 4.73 1.61
C LYS A 85 -18.71 3.22 1.69
N SER A 86 -17.66 2.39 1.56
CA SER A 86 -17.80 0.93 1.51
C SER A 86 -16.72 0.22 2.32
N ASP A 87 -16.99 -1.03 2.68
CA ASP A 87 -15.99 -1.95 3.21
C ASP A 87 -15.64 -3.00 2.14
N PRO A 88 -14.36 -3.35 1.93
CA PRO A 88 -13.17 -2.74 2.53
C PRO A 88 -12.86 -1.33 2.04
N ARG A 89 -12.42 -0.48 2.98
CA ARG A 89 -12.06 0.91 2.67
C ARG A 89 -10.83 1.04 1.77
N MET A 90 -9.81 0.21 1.97
CA MET A 90 -8.56 0.25 1.21
C MET A 90 -8.21 -1.14 0.70
N VAL A 91 -7.86 -1.23 -0.57
CA VAL A 91 -7.57 -2.50 -1.25
C VAL A 91 -6.42 -2.31 -2.23
N ILE A 92 -5.38 -3.13 -2.09
CA ILE A 92 -4.32 -3.21 -3.10
C ILE A 92 -4.88 -3.91 -4.34
N THR A 93 -4.81 -3.27 -5.50
CA THR A 93 -5.24 -3.87 -6.78
C THR A 93 -4.07 -4.31 -7.65
N LYS A 94 -2.89 -3.73 -7.42
CA LYS A 94 -1.65 -4.09 -8.11
C LYS A 94 -0.46 -3.91 -7.19
N MET A 95 0.48 -4.86 -7.24
CA MET A 95 1.77 -4.71 -6.59
C MET A 95 2.84 -5.39 -7.43
N GLU A 96 3.91 -4.67 -7.73
CA GLU A 96 5.02 -5.13 -8.57
C GLU A 96 6.34 -4.80 -7.90
N LYS A 97 7.27 -5.75 -7.90
CA LYS A 97 8.63 -5.53 -7.42
C LYS A 97 9.36 -4.60 -8.39
N LEU A 98 10.10 -3.65 -7.83
CA LEU A 98 10.97 -2.73 -8.55
C LEU A 98 12.41 -3.22 -8.51
N ASP A 99 13.23 -2.73 -9.45
CA ASP A 99 14.65 -3.05 -9.48
C ASP A 99 15.35 -2.60 -8.19
N GLY A 100 16.33 -3.39 -7.73
CA GLY A 100 17.08 -3.10 -6.51
C GLY A 100 17.79 -1.74 -6.52
N GLY A 101 18.20 -1.26 -7.70
CA GLY A 101 18.82 0.06 -7.91
C GLY A 101 17.84 1.24 -7.88
N THR A 102 16.53 1.00 -7.78
CA THR A 102 15.52 2.08 -7.79
C THR A 102 15.74 3.01 -6.60
N VAL A 103 15.96 4.29 -6.85
CA VAL A 103 16.00 5.31 -5.80
C VAL A 103 14.57 5.69 -5.43
N LEU A 104 14.27 5.63 -4.12
CA LEU A 104 12.98 6.04 -3.56
C LEU A 104 13.17 7.33 -2.78
N ASP A 105 12.17 8.21 -2.84
CA ASP A 105 12.08 9.42 -2.02
C ASP A 105 11.47 9.06 -0.66
N LEU A 106 12.28 8.38 0.15
CA LEU A 106 11.93 7.96 1.51
C LEU A 106 12.97 8.45 2.51
N LYS A 107 12.52 9.01 3.63
CA LYS A 107 13.36 9.26 4.79
C LYS A 107 13.70 7.95 5.48
N ALA A 108 14.86 7.93 6.14
CA ALA A 108 15.21 6.84 7.03
C ALA A 108 14.15 6.74 8.14
N VAL A 109 13.36 5.68 8.09
CA VAL A 109 12.59 5.23 9.25
C VAL A 109 13.56 4.47 10.13
N ASP A 110 13.74 4.94 11.36
CA ASP A 110 14.53 4.21 12.35
C ASP A 110 13.82 2.88 12.60
N GLN A 111 14.25 1.83 11.91
CA GLN A 111 13.81 0.46 12.17
C GLN A 111 14.52 -0.02 13.43
N MET A 112 14.25 0.67 14.53
CA MET A 112 14.89 0.43 15.81
C MET A 112 14.15 -0.71 16.52
N ARG A 113 14.80 -1.89 16.43
CA ARG A 113 14.71 -3.09 17.28
C ARG A 113 13.60 -4.10 17.01
#